data_AF-A0A9W4ZIA2-F1
#
_entry.id   AF-A0A9W4ZIA2-F1
#
_cell.length_a   1.000
_cell.length_b   1.000
_cell.length_c   1.000
_cell.angle_alpha   90.00
_cell.angle_beta   90.00
_cell.angle_gamma   90.00
#
_symmetry.space_group_name_H-M   'P 1'
#
loop_
_entity.id
_entity.type
_entity.pdbx_description
1 polymer ?
#
loop_
_entity_poly.entity_id
_entity_poly.type
_entity_poly.pdbx_seq_one_letter_code
_entity_poly.pdbx_strand_id
1 'polypeptide(L)'
;METVIKGFPEDYDGLIVLSDIRNFKGEKEFVEQAEKYILENKGHRIPVLTPQETDIIVGDEEWKSGDDPDIEGERITVYCSDLDWGNS
;
A
#
# COMPACT_ATOMS: atom_id res chain seq x y z
N MET A 1 7.11 19.11 8.25
CA MET A 1 7.68 17.76 8.44
C MET A 1 7.04 16.94 7.34
N GLU A 2 7.81 16.61 6.30
CA GLU A 2 7.28 15.86 5.16
C GLU A 2 6.72 14.54 5.67
N THR A 3 5.48 14.27 5.28
CA THR A 3 4.68 13.08 5.57
C THR A 3 5.40 11.89 4.96
N VAL A 4 6.42 11.38 5.66
CA VAL A 4 7.01 10.09 5.35
C VAL A 4 5.96 9.07 5.74
N ILE A 5 5.12 8.67 4.78
CA ILE A 5 4.21 7.54 4.93
C ILE A 5 5.10 6.30 5.03
N LYS A 6 5.65 6.04 6.22
CA LYS A 6 6.46 4.86 6.54
C LYS A 6 5.59 3.63 6.78
N GLY A 7 4.28 3.81 6.85
CA GLY A 7 3.33 2.71 7.02
C GLY A 7 3.10 2.00 5.70
N PHE A 8 2.74 0.73 5.81
CA PHE A 8 1.99 0.04 4.78
C PHE A 8 0.50 0.16 5.17
N PRO A 9 -0.27 1.16 4.69
CA PRO A 9 -1.70 1.12 4.91
C PRO A 9 -2.24 -0.16 4.27
N GLU A 10 -2.87 -0.98 5.09
CA GLU A 10 -3.73 -2.04 4.58
C GLU A 10 -5.08 -1.41 4.23
N ASP A 11 -5.77 -1.91 3.21
CA ASP A 11 -7.20 -1.58 3.07
C ASP A 11 -7.99 -2.14 4.27
N TYR A 12 -9.22 -1.65 4.46
CA TYR A 12 -10.12 -2.07 5.55
C TYR A 12 -10.25 -3.60 5.67
N ASP A 13 -10.24 -4.32 4.55
CA ASP A 13 -10.34 -5.78 4.48
C ASP A 13 -8.98 -6.49 4.61
N GLY A 14 -7.87 -5.75 4.66
CA GLY A 14 -6.51 -6.32 4.75
C GLY A 14 -6.09 -7.12 3.52
N LEU A 15 -6.76 -6.92 2.38
CA LEU A 15 -6.50 -7.64 1.13
C LEU A 15 -5.49 -6.92 0.26
N ILE A 16 -5.37 -5.60 0.42
CA ILE A 16 -4.44 -4.77 -0.34
C ILE A 16 -3.42 -4.16 0.61
N VAL A 17 -2.16 -4.16 0.18
CA VAL A 17 -1.08 -3.42 0.83
C VAL A 17 -0.63 -2.29 -0.08
N LEU A 18 -0.50 -1.09 0.47
CA LEU A 18 0.03 0.06 -0.26
C LEU A 18 1.17 0.73 0.48
N SER A 19 2.05 1.43 -0.23
CA SER A 19 3.07 2.29 0.36
C SER A 19 3.63 3.27 -0.66
N ASP A 20 4.08 4.43 -0.22
CA ASP A 20 4.62 5.48 -1.10
C ASP A 20 5.81 4.96 -1.92
N ILE A 21 5.78 5.20 -3.24
CA ILE A 21 6.84 4.75 -4.15
C ILE A 21 8.22 5.29 -3.75
N ARG A 22 8.28 6.47 -3.10
CA ARG A 22 9.53 7.13 -2.67
C ARG A 22 10.25 6.34 -1.57
N ASN A 23 9.58 5.41 -0.89
CA ASN A 23 10.18 4.56 0.13
C ASN A 23 11.00 3.41 -0.46
N PHE A 24 10.85 3.12 -1.75
CA PHE A 24 11.45 1.96 -2.40
C PHE A 24 12.24 2.38 -3.63
N LYS A 25 13.28 1.62 -3.98
CA LYS A 25 14.02 1.83 -5.23
C LYS A 25 13.31 1.22 -6.44
N GLY A 26 12.24 0.46 -6.20
CA GLY A 26 11.36 -0.11 -7.22
C GLY A 26 10.47 -1.22 -6.66
N GLU A 27 9.62 -1.78 -7.53
CA GLU A 27 8.61 -2.80 -7.23
C GLU A 27 9.15 -4.00 -6.44
N LYS A 28 10.35 -4.49 -6.79
CA LYS A 28 10.93 -5.66 -6.12
C LYS A 28 11.22 -5.39 -4.64
N GLU A 29 11.74 -4.21 -4.32
CA GLU A 29 12.04 -3.84 -2.93
C GLU A 29 10.74 -3.62 -2.15
N PHE A 30 9.71 -3.06 -2.80
CA PHE A 30 8.37 -2.96 -2.24
C PHE A 30 7.81 -4.34 -1.86
N VAL A 31 7.85 -5.32 -2.77
CA VAL A 31 7.37 -6.70 -2.50
C VAL A 31 8.11 -7.32 -1.32
N GLU A 32 9.44 -7.26 -1.29
CA GLU A 32 10.25 -7.84 -0.21
C GLU A 32 9.95 -7.19 1.15
N GLN A 33 9.78 -5.86 1.19
CA GLN A 33 9.45 -5.17 2.44
C GLN A 33 7.98 -5.39 2.86
N ALA A 34 7.05 -5.46 1.91
CA ALA A 34 5.64 -5.74 2.18
C ALA A 34 5.46 -7.16 2.74
N GLU A 35 6.06 -8.18 2.13
CA GLU A 35 6.03 -9.55 2.67
C GLU A 35 6.62 -9.63 4.09
N LYS A 36 7.70 -8.88 4.35
CA LYS A 36 8.32 -8.81 5.68
C LYS A 36 7.38 -8.14 6.69
N TYR A 37 6.77 -7.01 6.32
CA TYR A 37 5.80 -6.30 7.15
C TYR A 37 4.63 -7.21 7.51
N ILE A 38 4.09 -7.94 6.54
CA ILE A 38 2.99 -8.87 6.76
C ILE A 38 3.39 -10.01 7.69
N LEU A 39 4.58 -10.60 7.48
CA LEU A 39 5.10 -11.66 8.34
C LEU A 39 5.25 -11.19 9.79
N GLU A 40 5.75 -9.96 9.99
CA GLU A 40 5.94 -9.36 11.32
C GLU A 40 4.61 -9.02 12.02
N ASN A 41 3.59 -8.57 11.27
CA ASN A 41 2.30 -8.15 11.84
C ASN A 41 1.26 -9.27 11.94
N LYS A 42 1.16 -10.15 10.94
CA LYS A 42 0.17 -11.24 10.86
C LYS A 42 0.72 -12.58 11.34
N GLY A 43 2.04 -12.70 11.53
CA GLY A 43 2.70 -13.92 12.01
C GLY A 43 2.81 -15.05 10.99
N HIS A 44 2.45 -14.80 9.72
CA HIS A 44 2.59 -15.75 8.61
C HIS A 44 2.89 -15.01 7.30
N ARG A 45 3.50 -15.71 6.34
CA ARG A 45 3.82 -15.12 5.04
C ARG A 45 2.58 -15.14 4.14
N ILE A 46 2.25 -13.98 3.59
CA ILE A 46 1.23 -13.82 2.56
C ILE A 46 1.94 -13.27 1.32
N PRO A 47 1.88 -13.98 0.17
CA PRO A 47 2.48 -13.50 -1.06
C PRO A 47 1.86 -12.17 -1.50
N VAL A 48 2.72 -11.23 -1.91
CA VAL A 48 2.31 -9.95 -2.48
C VAL A 48 2.28 -10.11 -4.00
N LEU A 49 1.10 -9.95 -4.61
CA LEU A 49 0.84 -10.18 -6.03
C LEU A 49 0.64 -8.86 -6.78
N THR A 50 1.18 -8.82 -8.00
CA THR A 50 0.91 -7.75 -8.97
C THR A 50 1.09 -6.33 -8.39
N PRO A 51 2.32 -5.97 -7.96
CA PRO A 51 2.59 -4.59 -7.56
C PRO A 51 2.34 -3.66 -8.76
N GLN A 52 1.58 -2.61 -8.53
CA GLN A 52 1.25 -1.59 -9.52
C GLN A 52 1.38 -0.21 -8.92
N GLU A 53 1.82 0.75 -9.73
CA GLU A 53 1.86 2.16 -9.35
C GLU A 53 0.47 2.77 -9.58
N THR A 54 -0.09 3.37 -8.54
CA THR A 54 -1.38 4.05 -8.60
C THR A 54 -1.35 5.34 -7.80
N ASP A 55 -2.24 6.26 -8.12
CA ASP A 55 -2.41 7.49 -7.37
C ASP A 55 -3.55 7.33 -6.37
N ILE A 56 -3.30 7.74 -5.13
CA ILE A 56 -4.31 7.85 -4.09
C ILE A 56 -4.37 9.28 -3.58
N ILE A 57 -5.52 9.65 -3.03
CA ILE A 57 -5.68 10.88 -2.26
C ILE A 57 -5.71 10.50 -0.80
N VAL A 58 -4.76 11.03 -0.03
CA VAL A 58 -4.70 10.87 1.42
C VAL A 58 -5.46 12.04 2.05
N GLY A 59 -6.64 11.74 2.61
CA GLY A 59 -7.40 12.68 3.43
C GLY A 59 -6.99 12.61 4.91
N ASP A 60 -7.68 13.36 5.77
CA ASP A 60 -7.40 13.40 7.21
C ASP A 60 -7.75 12.08 7.94
N GLU A 61 -8.76 11.35 7.48
CA GLU A 61 -9.24 10.12 8.12
C GLU A 61 -8.90 8.85 7.34
N GLU A 62 -9.00 8.89 6.00
CA GLU A 62 -8.81 7.73 5.14
C GLU A 62 -8.15 8.13 3.81
N TRP A 63 -7.54 7.13 3.16
CA TRP A 63 -7.11 7.25 1.78
C TRP A 63 -8.21 6.78 0.83
N LYS A 64 -8.22 7.32 -0.38
CA LYS A 64 -9.16 6.97 -1.44
C LYS A 64 -8.46 6.96 -2.80
N SER A 65 -9.09 6.37 -3.82
CA SER A 65 -8.55 6.39 -5.18
C SER A 65 -8.39 7.82 -5.71
N GLY A 66 -7.30 8.07 -6.45
CA GLY A 66 -6.98 9.39 -6.99
C GLY A 66 -7.84 9.84 -8.18
N ASP A 67 -8.82 9.03 -8.59
CA ASP A 67 -9.73 9.28 -9.71
C ASP A 67 -11.07 9.89 -9.27
N ASP A 68 -11.31 10.03 -7.98
CA ASP A 68 -12.57 10.60 -7.46
C ASP A 68 -12.49 12.15 -7.46
N PRO A 69 -13.37 12.84 -8.21
CA PRO A 69 -13.33 14.29 -8.37
C PRO A 69 -13.79 15.06 -7.12
N ASP A 70 -14.43 14.41 -6.16
CA ASP A 70 -15.08 15.07 -5.01
C ASP A 70 -14.27 14.93 -3.70
N ILE A 71 -13.03 14.42 -3.77
CA ILE A 71 -12.16 14.21 -2.61
C ILE A 71 -11.12 15.31 -2.51
N GLU A 72 -11.07 15.97 -1.35
CA GLU A 72 -9.99 16.87 -0.99
C GLU A 72 -8.91 16.13 -0.17
N GLY A 73 -7.64 16.30 -0.54
CA GLY A 73 -6.51 15.69 0.17
C GLY A 73 -5.19 15.80 -0.60
N GLU A 74 -4.12 15.21 -0.05
CA GLU A 74 -2.82 15.15 -0.73
C GLU A 74 -2.81 13.98 -1.72
N ARG A 75 -2.64 14.29 -3.02
CA ARG A 75 -2.45 13.25 -4.04
C ARG A 75 -1.01 12.76 -4.00
N ILE A 76 -0.84 11.45 -3.83
CA ILE A 76 0.46 10.79 -3.82
C ILE A 76 0.42 9.55 -4.71
N THR A 77 1.59 9.17 -5.24
CA THR A 77 1.75 7.92 -5.98
C THR A 77 2.27 6.84 -5.04
N VAL A 78 1.62 5.70 -5.04
CA VAL A 78 1.93 4.54 -4.18
C VAL A 78 2.12 3.29 -5.01
N TYR A 79 2.96 2.38 -4.51
CA TYR A 79 2.83 0.98 -4.90
C TYR A 79 1.62 0.40 -4.18
N CYS A 80 0.76 -0.27 -4.94
CA CYS A 80 -0.43 -0.95 -4.49
C CYS A 80 -0.36 -2.40 -4.98
N SER A 81 -0.72 -3.36 -4.13
CA SER A 81 -0.59 -4.78 -4.47
C SER A 81 -1.57 -5.61 -3.68
N ASP A 82 -2.17 -6.58 -4.36
CA ASP A 82 -3.06 -7.56 -3.75
C ASP A 82 -2.26 -8.57 -2.93
N LEU A 83 -2.85 -9.04 -1.84
CA LEU A 83 -2.30 -10.09 -0.99
C LEU A 83 -2.98 -11.41 -1.31
N ASP A 84 -2.18 -12.44 -1.61
CA ASP A 84 -2.67 -13.79 -1.84
C ASP A 84 -2.91 -14.49 -0.50
N TRP A 85 -4.09 -14.26 0.08
CA TRP A 85 -4.56 -14.95 1.27
C TRP A 85 -4.86 -16.45 1.04
N GLY A 86 -4.58 -16.96 -0.16
CA GLY A 86 -4.90 -18.30 -0.58
C GLY A 86 -6.29 -18.34 -1.20
N ASN A 87 -6.35 -18.37 -2.53
CA ASN A 87 -7.24 -19.37 -3.10
C ASN A 87 -6.76 -20.74 -2.58
N SER A 88 -7.58 -21.30 -1.69
CA SER A 88 -7.47 -22.64 -1.11
C SER A 88 -7.09 -23.73 -2.11
#